data_AF-A0A8S3K7R6-F1
#
_entry.id   AF-A0A8S3K7R6-F1
#
_cell.length_a   1.000
_cell.length_b   1.000
_cell.length_c   1.000
_cell.angle_alpha   90.00
_cell.angle_beta   90.00
_cell.angle_gamma   90.00
#
_symmetry.space_group_name_H-M   'P 1'
#
loop_
_entity.id
_entity.type
_entity.pdbx_description
1 polymer ?
#
loop_
_entity_poly.entity_id
_entity_poly.type
_entity_poly.pdbx_seq_one_letter_code
_entity_poly.pdbx_strand_id
1 'polypeptide(L)'
;RRLFTLDLNQSQFVPSQNINIKQRIENQHQIVGGGEIYQGELQVNQSVIPITIRRLLSSASVQSKISFFNEISLLTTLCHPNIIHAYGFCSEPSISLLIESSDATTIDLYQYLQHYKQAQPMETILYTTTV
;
A
#
# COMPACT_ATOMS: atom_id res chain seq x y z
N ARG A 1 -9.30 -18.20 14.24
CA ARG A 1 -8.39 -17.03 14.30
C ARG A 1 -9.16 -15.85 13.74
N ARG A 2 -9.46 -14.83 14.54
CA ARG A 2 -10.27 -13.69 14.11
C ARG A 2 -9.31 -12.60 13.65
N LEU A 3 -9.22 -12.36 12.35
CA LEU A 3 -8.56 -11.16 11.84
C LEU A 3 -9.55 -10.02 12.05
N PHE A 4 -9.33 -9.22 13.08
CA PHE A 4 -10.09 -7.99 13.26
C PHE A 4 -9.24 -6.83 12.74
N THR A 5 -9.84 -5.93 11.96
CA THR A 5 -9.21 -4.65 11.64
C THR A 5 -10.03 -3.54 12.25
N LEU A 6 -9.38 -2.56 12.87
CA LEU A 6 -10.08 -1.38 13.39
C LEU A 6 -10.45 -0.47 12.23
N ASP A 7 -11.75 -0.35 11.89
CA ASP A 7 -12.25 0.73 11.05
C ASP A 7 -12.00 2.05 11.76
N LEU A 8 -11.06 2.84 11.25
CA LEU A 8 -10.67 4.11 11.85
C LEU A 8 -11.73 5.19 11.67
N ASN A 9 -12.60 5.08 10.66
CA ASN A 9 -13.70 6.03 10.44
C ASN A 9 -14.83 5.81 11.45
N GLN A 10 -15.11 4.55 11.79
CA GLN A 10 -16.19 4.18 12.71
C GLN A 10 -15.70 3.88 14.14
N SER A 11 -14.39 3.78 14.34
CA SER A 11 -13.78 3.26 15.58
C SER A 11 -14.33 1.88 15.96
N GLN A 12 -14.65 1.05 14.97
CA GLN A 12 -15.27 -0.25 15.17
C GLN A 12 -14.43 -1.38 14.56
N PHE A 13 -14.54 -2.58 15.14
CA PHE A 13 -13.90 -3.74 14.56
C PHE A 13 -14.63 -4.19 13.29
N VAL A 14 -13.90 -4.20 12.18
CA VAL A 14 -14.29 -4.88 10.94
C VAL A 14 -13.98 -6.37 11.09
N PRO A 15 -14.98 -7.25 10.94
CA PRO A 15 -14.77 -8.69 10.89
C PRO A 15 -13.99 -9.11 9.63
N SER A 16 -13.12 -10.13 9.76
CA SER A 16 -12.36 -10.70 8.65
C SER A 16 -13.18 -11.09 7.42
N GLN A 17 -14.45 -11.44 7.63
CA GLN A 17 -15.40 -11.86 6.61
C GLN A 17 -15.77 -10.74 5.63
N ASN A 18 -15.49 -9.48 5.97
CA ASN A 18 -15.67 -8.34 5.08
C ASN A 18 -14.44 -8.07 4.19
N ILE A 19 -13.33 -8.80 4.37
CA ILE A 19 -12.11 -8.63 3.60
C ILE A 19 -11.92 -9.83 2.70
N ASN A 20 -11.90 -9.60 1.39
CA ASN A 20 -11.61 -10.60 0.38
C ASN A 20 -10.20 -10.39 -0.18
N ILE A 21 -9.29 -11.34 0.05
CA ILE A 21 -7.93 -11.28 -0.50
C ILE A 21 -7.93 -11.90 -1.90
N LYS A 22 -7.54 -11.11 -2.91
CA LYS A 22 -7.52 -11.53 -4.30
C LYS A 22 -6.21 -12.17 -4.72
N GLN A 23 -5.10 -11.44 -4.54
CA GLN A 23 -3.79 -11.91 -4.99
C GLN A 23 -2.66 -11.34 -4.16
N ARG A 24 -1.55 -12.08 -4.11
CA ARG A 24 -0.27 -11.60 -3.57
C ARG A 24 0.47 -10.82 -4.65
N ILE A 25 1.02 -9.66 -4.31
CA ILE A 25 1.94 -8.93 -5.18
C ILE A 25 3.36 -9.38 -4.84
N GLU A 26 4.03 -10.02 -5.81
CA GLU A 26 5.46 -10.29 -5.75
C GLU A 26 6.23 -9.13 -6.37
N ASN A 27 6.62 -8.16 -5.56
CA ASN A 27 7.52 -7.11 -6.03
C ASN A 27 8.95 -7.65 -6.06
N GLN A 28 9.57 -7.67 -7.26
CA GLN A 28 10.99 -8.01 -7.45
C GLN A 28 11.94 -7.00 -6.79
N HIS A 29 11.43 -5.80 -6.48
CA HIS A 29 12.11 -4.83 -5.63
C HIS A 29 11.58 -5.01 -4.21
N GLN A 30 12.46 -5.55 -3.39
CA GLN A 30 12.35 -5.75 -1.95
C GLN A 30 11.41 -4.75 -1.29
N ILE A 31 10.34 -5.28 -0.73
CA ILE A 31 9.23 -4.57 -0.10
C ILE A 31 9.77 -3.45 0.78
N VAL A 32 9.42 -2.20 0.44
CA VAL A 32 9.56 -1.06 1.36
C VAL A 32 8.90 -1.45 2.69
N GLY A 33 9.70 -1.68 3.73
CA GLY A 33 9.21 -2.05 5.07
C GLY A 33 9.11 -3.56 5.39
N GLY A 34 9.64 -4.46 4.55
CA GLY A 34 9.92 -5.86 4.96
C GLY A 34 8.70 -6.78 5.19
N GLY A 35 7.61 -6.55 4.46
CA GLY A 35 6.36 -7.31 4.58
C GLY A 35 5.85 -7.92 3.27
N GLU A 36 4.84 -8.78 3.31
CA GLU A 36 4.15 -9.26 2.11
C GLU A 36 3.02 -8.29 1.75
N ILE A 37 2.81 -8.02 0.46
CA ILE A 37 1.73 -7.16 0.00
C ILE A 37 0.69 -8.03 -0.72
N TYR A 38 -0.57 -7.81 -0.39
CA TYR A 38 -1.72 -8.46 -1.01
C TYR A 38 -2.70 -7.41 -1.51
N GLN A 39 -3.33 -7.67 -2.64
CA GLN A 39 -4.50 -6.94 -3.09
C GLN A 39 -5.75 -7.63 -2.59
N GLY A 40 -6.75 -6.83 -2.27
CA GLY A 40 -8.04 -7.33 -1.86
C GLY A 40 -9.14 -6.30 -2.02
N GLU A 41 -10.28 -6.65 -1.46
CA GLU A 41 -11.48 -5.84 -1.43
C GLU A 41 -12.04 -5.83 -0.01
N LEU A 42 -12.47 -4.66 0.43
CA LEU A 42 -13.15 -4.44 1.69
C LEU A 42 -14.61 -4.15 1.41
N GLN A 43 -15.50 -4.99 1.93
CA GLN A 43 -16.93 -4.79 1.87
C GLN A 43 -17.40 -3.96 3.07
N VAL A 44 -17.88 -2.75 2.79
CA VAL A 44 -18.48 -1.86 3.78
C VAL A 44 -19.91 -1.57 3.35
N ASN A 45 -20.88 -2.04 4.14
CA ASN A 45 -22.30 -1.96 3.80
C ASN A 45 -22.59 -2.59 2.42
N GLN A 46 -22.98 -1.78 1.44
CA GLN A 46 -23.28 -2.18 0.06
C GLN A 46 -22.15 -1.82 -0.93
N SER A 47 -21.04 -1.27 -0.44
CA SER A 47 -19.91 -0.82 -1.25
C SER A 47 -18.72 -1.78 -1.14
N VAL A 48 -18.00 -1.93 -2.25
CA VAL A 48 -16.76 -2.69 -2.34
C VAL A 48 -15.62 -1.72 -2.59
N ILE A 49 -14.64 -1.71 -1.70
CA ILE A 49 -13.50 -0.79 -1.72
C ILE A 49 -12.24 -1.60 -2.06
N PRO A 50 -11.48 -1.25 -3.11
CA PRO A 50 -10.20 -1.89 -3.38
C PRO A 50 -9.19 -1.51 -2.29
N ILE A 51 -8.49 -2.51 -1.75
CA ILE A 51 -7.55 -2.34 -0.64
C ILE A 51 -6.23 -3.06 -0.89
N THR A 52 -5.18 -2.50 -0.29
CA THR A 52 -3.87 -3.12 -0.18
C THR A 52 -3.72 -3.59 1.26
N ILE A 53 -3.29 -4.83 1.43
CA ILE A 53 -3.05 -5.46 2.73
C ILE A 53 -1.56 -5.74 2.81
N ARG A 54 -0.89 -5.08 3.75
CA ARG A 54 0.53 -5.29 4.00
C ARG A 54 0.71 -6.07 5.29
N ARG A 55 1.41 -7.19 5.20
CA ARG A 55 1.68 -8.12 6.28
C ARG A 55 3.13 -8.06 6.70
N LEU A 56 3.40 -7.76 7.96
CA LEU A 56 4.75 -7.82 8.51
C LEU A 56 5.22 -9.27 8.63
N LEU A 57 6.40 -9.58 8.11
CA LEU A 57 7.02 -10.90 8.26
C LEU A 57 7.65 -11.06 9.65
N SER A 58 7.58 -12.27 10.22
CA SER A 58 8.25 -12.57 11.49
C SER A 58 9.77 -12.39 11.40
N SER A 59 10.35 -12.70 10.24
CA SER A 59 11.76 -12.54 9.87
C SER A 59 12.16 -11.10 9.51
N ALA A 60 11.24 -10.13 9.54
CA ALA A 60 11.55 -8.74 9.24
C ALA A 60 12.61 -8.19 10.22
N SER A 61 13.51 -7.34 9.70
CA SER A 61 14.53 -6.67 10.52
C SER A 61 13.89 -5.75 11.56
N VAL A 62 14.62 -5.44 12.64
CA VAL A 62 14.16 -4.51 13.67
C VAL A 62 13.75 -3.17 13.05
N GLN A 63 14.55 -2.65 12.12
CA GLN A 63 14.25 -1.40 11.42
C GLN A 63 12.95 -1.47 10.62
N SER A 64 12.69 -2.59 9.94
CA SER A 64 11.46 -2.80 9.18
C SER A 64 10.24 -2.82 10.10
N LYS A 65 10.35 -3.49 11.26
CA LYS A 65 9.28 -3.52 12.28
C LYS A 65 8.98 -2.11 12.80
N ILE A 66 10.01 -1.33 13.14
CA ILE A 66 9.84 0.06 13.59
C ILE A 66 9.15 0.90 12.51
N SER A 67 9.63 0.81 11.27
CA SER A 67 9.04 1.56 10.14
C SER A 67 7.56 1.21 9.94
N PHE A 68 7.22 -0.08 10.01
CA PHE A 68 5.84 -0.54 9.85
C PHE A 68 4.90 0.01 10.92
N PHE A 69 5.30 -0.01 12.20
CA PHE A 69 4.46 0.53 13.28
C PHE A 69 4.41 2.06 13.28
N ASN A 70 5.50 2.75 12.91
CA ASN A 70 5.48 4.19 12.72
C ASN A 70 4.50 4.60 11.63
N GLU A 71 4.44 3.85 10.54
CA GLU A 71 3.51 4.10 9.45
C GLU A 71 2.07 3.87 9.86
N ILE A 72 1.76 2.79 10.60
CA ILE A 72 0.44 2.61 11.21
C ILE A 72 0.08 3.82 12.06
N SER A 73 0.98 4.26 12.95
CA SER A 73 0.75 5.42 13.82
C SER A 73 0.47 6.70 13.01
N LEU A 74 1.24 6.93 11.94
CA LEU A 74 1.10 8.11 11.10
C LEU A 74 -0.20 8.10 10.27
N LEU A 75 -0.52 6.99 9.61
CA LEU A 75 -1.71 6.87 8.78
C LEU A 75 -3.00 6.79 9.60
N THR A 76 -2.92 6.36 10.85
CA THR A 76 -4.07 6.39 11.78
C THR A 76 -4.34 7.76 12.38
N THR A 77 -3.35 8.66 12.35
CA THR A 77 -3.48 10.01 12.92
C THR A 77 -3.68 11.10 11.87
N LEU A 78 -3.26 10.86 10.62
CA LEU A 78 -3.35 11.83 9.52
C LEU A 78 -4.44 11.43 8.52
N CYS A 79 -5.55 12.17 8.51
CA CYS A 79 -6.62 12.04 7.52
C CYS A 79 -6.63 13.25 6.59
N HIS A 80 -6.13 13.11 5.37
CA HIS A 80 -6.09 14.18 4.36
C HIS A 80 -6.29 13.60 2.95
N PRO A 81 -6.98 14.28 2.02
CA PRO A 81 -7.26 13.76 0.67
C PRO A 81 -6.02 13.43 -0.18
N ASN A 82 -4.86 13.96 0.17
CA ASN A 82 -3.58 13.71 -0.52
C ASN A 82 -2.66 12.73 0.24
N ILE A 83 -3.16 12.09 1.30
CA ILE A 83 -2.45 11.06 2.06
C ILE A 83 -3.24 9.77 1.91
N ILE A 84 -2.55 8.66 1.71
CA ILE A 84 -3.17 7.34 1.58
C ILE A 84 -4.01 7.03 2.83
N HIS A 85 -5.23 6.53 2.62
CA HIS A 85 -6.16 6.29 3.71
C HIS A 85 -5.93 4.90 4.31
N ALA A 86 -5.68 4.83 5.62
CA ALA A 86 -5.71 3.57 6.35
C ALA A 86 -7.16 3.19 6.68
N TYR A 87 -7.60 2.02 6.22
CA TYR A 87 -8.89 1.44 6.60
C TYR A 87 -8.83 0.67 7.91
N GLY A 88 -7.65 0.21 8.29
CA GLY A 88 -7.44 -0.40 9.59
C GLY A 88 -6.12 -1.13 9.70
N PHE A 89 -5.85 -1.64 10.90
CA PHE A 89 -4.67 -2.45 11.16
C PHE A 89 -4.99 -3.60 12.11
N CYS A 90 -4.11 -4.59 12.14
CA CYS A 90 -4.09 -5.66 13.13
C CYS A 90 -2.68 -5.72 13.73
N SER A 91 -2.59 -5.74 15.05
CA SER A 91 -1.32 -5.89 15.78
C SER A 91 -1.47 -7.02 16.79
N GLU A 92 -1.44 -8.25 16.29
CA GLU A 92 -1.40 -9.45 17.13
C GLU A 92 0.02 -10.03 17.16
N PRO A 93 0.39 -10.77 18.23
CA PRO A 93 1.73 -11.38 18.34
C PRO A 93 2.11 -12.28 17.16
N SER A 94 1.11 -12.92 16.52
CA SER A 94 1.35 -13.84 15.41
C SER A 94 1.16 -13.22 14.03
N ILE A 95 0.44 -12.10 13.95
CA ILE A 95 0.03 -11.48 12.69
C ILE A 95 -0.02 -9.96 12.90
N SER A 96 0.73 -9.21 12.12
CA SER A 96 0.59 -7.76 12.04
C SER A 96 0.27 -7.35 10.60
N LEU A 97 -0.84 -6.63 10.43
CA LEU A 97 -1.37 -6.19 9.14
C LEU A 97 -1.67 -4.69 9.16
N LEU A 98 -1.50 -4.06 8.01
CA LEU A 98 -2.03 -2.73 7.70
C LEU A 98 -2.89 -2.85 6.45
N ILE A 99 -4.09 -2.27 6.50
CA ILE A 99 -5.05 -2.21 5.41
C ILE A 99 -5.21 -0.76 5.01
N GLU A 100 -4.90 -0.47 3.76
CA GLU A 100 -4.83 0.87 3.19
C GLU A 100 -5.54 0.91 1.84
N SER A 101 -5.91 2.10 1.38
CA SER A 101 -6.54 2.24 0.07
C SER A 101 -5.65 1.76 -1.05
N SER A 102 -6.24 0.99 -1.96
CA SER A 102 -5.56 0.59 -3.19
C SER A 102 -6.05 1.46 -4.32
N ASP A 103 -5.12 2.20 -4.89
CA ASP A 103 -5.31 2.78 -6.21
C ASP A 103 -4.83 1.70 -7.18
N ALA A 104 -5.77 0.96 -7.78
CA ALA A 104 -5.48 -0.17 -8.67
C ALA A 104 -4.59 0.18 -9.89
N THR A 105 -4.27 1.47 -10.08
CA THR A 105 -3.48 2.04 -11.17
C THR A 105 -2.08 2.49 -10.79
N THR A 106 -1.71 2.57 -9.52
CA THR A 106 -0.59 3.41 -9.10
C THR A 106 0.64 2.57 -8.74
N ILE A 107 1.46 2.31 -9.75
CA ILE A 107 2.93 2.30 -9.58
C ILE A 107 3.29 3.54 -8.76
N ASP A 108 4.20 3.42 -7.78
CA ASP A 108 4.58 4.58 -6.96
C ASP A 108 5.05 5.74 -7.86
N LEU A 109 5.02 6.98 -7.34
CA LEU A 109 5.40 8.15 -8.14
C LEU A 109 6.78 7.98 -8.78
N TYR A 110 7.70 7.29 -8.09
CA TYR A 110 9.01 6.99 -8.63
C TYR A 110 8.92 6.10 -9.88
N GLN A 111 8.21 4.99 -9.81
CA GLN A 111 7.98 4.06 -10.91
C GLN A 111 7.23 4.74 -12.06
N TYR A 112 6.22 5.57 -11.77
CA TYR A 112 5.53 6.36 -12.79
C TYR A 112 6.51 7.26 -13.55
N LEU A 113 7.35 8.01 -12.83
CA LEU A 113 8.35 8.90 -13.43
C LEU A 113 9.41 8.15 -14.24
N GLN A 114 9.80 6.94 -13.82
CA GLN A 114 10.73 6.11 -14.60
C GLN A 114 10.11 5.67 -15.94
N HIS A 115 8.85 5.24 -15.95
CA HIS A 115 8.15 4.88 -17.19
C HIS A 115 8.01 6.09 -18.12
N TYR A 116 7.67 7.27 -17.57
CA TYR A 116 7.54 8.50 -18.36
C TYR A 116 8.84 8.87 -19.09
N LYS A 117 9.99 8.73 -18.41
CA LYS A 117 11.31 8.99 -19.01
C LYS A 117 11.64 8.04 -20.17
N GLN A 118 11.11 6.81 -20.16
CA GLN A 118 11.33 5.83 -21.23
C GLN A 118 10.40 6.06 -22.43
N ALA A 119 9.24 6.66 -22.22
CA ALA A 119 8.21 6.88 -23.25
C ALA A 119 8.40 8.15 -24.10
N GLN A 120 9.43 8.95 -23.83
CA GLN A 120 9.80 10.14 -24.61
C GLN A 120 11.25 10.02 -25.08
N PRO A 121 11.53 9.42 -26.26
CA PRO A 121 12.84 9.61 -26.88
C PRO A 121 12.92 11.07 -27.31
N MET A 122 13.90 11.79 -26.77
CA MET A 122 14.22 13.17 -27.17
C MET A 122 14.34 13.22 -28.71
N GLU A 123 13.50 14.01 -29.37
CA GLU A 123 13.80 14.46 -30.73
C GLU A 123 15.07 15.30 -30.66
N THR A 124 16.21 14.69 -30.99
CA THR A 124 17.45 15.41 -31.21
C THR A 124 17.25 16.29 -32.44
N ILE A 125 16.85 17.53 -32.22
CA ILE A 125 16.81 18.55 -33.26
C ILE A 125 18.27 18.84 -33.63
N LEU A 126 18.74 18.23 -34.72
CA LEU A 126 20.05 18.48 -35.30
C LEU A 126 20.03 19.89 -35.93
N TYR A 127 20.57 20.88 -35.22
CA TYR A 127 20.96 22.15 -35.84
C TYR A 127 22.22 21.90 -36.69
N THR A 128 22.04 21.59 -37.97
CA THR A 128 23.14 21.65 -38.93
C THR A 128 23.38 23.11 -39.31
N THR A 129 24.39 23.73 -38.71
CA THR A 129 24.95 24.97 -39.25
C THR A 129 25.82 24.62 -40.44
N THR A 130 25.31 24.85 -41.64
CA THR A 130 26.12 24.86 -42.88
C THR A 130 27.05 26.07 -42.85
N VAL A 131 28.36 25.81 -42.97
CA VAL A 131 29.41 26.81 -43.24
C VAL A 131 29.67 26.86 -44.73
#